data_AF-A0A0M1GGT9-F1
#
_entry.id   AF-A0A0M1GGT9-F1
#
_cell.length_a   1.000
_cell.length_b   1.000
_cell.length_c   1.000
_cell.angle_alpha   90.00
_cell.angle_beta   90.00
_cell.angle_gamma   90.00
#
_symmetry.space_group_name_H-M   'P 1'
#
loop_
_entity.id
_entity.type
_entity.pdbx_description
1 polymer ?
#
loop_
_entity_poly.entity_id
_entity_poly.type
_entity_poly.pdbx_seq_one_letter_code
_entity_poly.pdbx_strand_id
1 'polypeptide(L)' 'MKKIIYILIFSLVSGVVFMFIMFLAARLLYNINNSISFYCIDILSFFKSMNKKEVGFIILISSIKFVITCLRYRDY' A
#
# COMPACT_ATOMS: atom_id res chain seq x y z
N MET A 1 19.27 -16.70 2.93
CA MET A 1 19.17 -15.41 3.66
C MET A 1 18.92 -14.20 2.75
N LYS A 2 19.83 -13.84 1.82
CA LYS A 2 19.68 -12.65 0.96
C LYS A 2 18.34 -12.58 0.19
N LYS A 3 17.90 -13.68 -0.43
CA LYS A 3 16.61 -13.76 -1.15
C LYS A 3 15.39 -13.44 -0.26
N ILE A 4 15.37 -13.92 0.98
CA ILE A 4 14.26 -13.70 1.91
C ILE A 4 14.14 -12.21 2.28
N ILE A 5 15.28 -11.53 2.48
CA ILE A 5 15.31 -10.09 2.75
C ILE A 5 14.72 -9.30 1.58
N TYR A 6 15.06 -9.65 0.34
CA TYR A 6 14.47 -9.01 -0.84
C TYR A 6 12.96 -9.23 -0.93
N ILE A 7 12.48 -10.44 -0.66
CA ILE A 7 11.04 -10.75 -0.68
C ILE A 7 10.32 -9.96 0.43
N LEU A 8 10.94 -9.80 1.60
CA LEU A 8 10.39 -9.01 2.70
C LEU A 8 10.28 -7.53 2.34
N ILE A 9 11.37 -6.93 1.84
CA ILE A 9 11.38 -5.52 1.42
C ILE A 9 10.37 -5.30 0.29
N PHE A 10 10.37 -6.17 -0.72
CA PHE A 10 9.40 -6.10 -1.83
C PHE A 10 7.97 -6.16 -1.31
N SER A 11 7.68 -7.08 -0.39
CA SER A 11 6.33 -7.25 0.15
C SER A 11 5.86 -6.02 0.92
N LEU A 12 6.72 -5.45 1.76
CA LEU A 12 6.44 -4.21 2.51
C LEU A 12 6.23 -3.00 1.58
N VAL A 13 7.15 -2.77 0.64
CA VAL A 13 7.04 -1.67 -0.34
C VAL A 13 5.76 -1.82 -1.15
N SER A 14 5.45 -3.03 -1.61
CA SER A 14 4.24 -3.29 -2.38
C SER A 14 2.95 -3.08 -1.57
N GLY A 15 2.98 -3.28 -0.25
CA GLY A 15 1.86 -3.00 0.64
C GLY A 15 1.60 -1.50 0.77
N VAL A 16 2.66 -0.71 0.97
CA VAL A 16 2.57 0.76 1.03
C VAL A 16 2.07 1.32 -0.29
N VAL A 17 2.60 0.86 -1.42
CA VAL A 17 2.16 1.29 -2.77
C VAL A 17 0.68 0.99 -3.00
N PHE A 18 0.21 -0.19 -2.57
CA PHE A 18 -1.19 -0.57 -2.75
C PHE A 18 -2.14 0.34 -1.96
N MET A 19 -1.80 0.65 -0.71
CA MET A 19 -2.57 1.59 0.11
C MET A 19 -2.51 3.01 -0.43
N PHE A 20 -1.38 3.42 -0.98
CA PHE A 20 -1.24 4.71 -1.63
C PHE A 20 -2.16 4.86 -2.85
N ILE A 21 -2.25 3.82 -3.69
CA ILE A 21 -3.18 3.79 -4.84
C ILE A 21 -4.63 3.85 -4.36
N MET A 22 -5.00 3.09 -3.31
CA MET A 22 -6.35 3.15 -2.75
C MET A 22 -6.70 4.53 -2.20
N PHE A 23 -5.75 5.20 -1.54
CA PHE A 23 -5.93 6.57 -1.07
C PHE A 23 -6.19 7.54 -2.24
N LEU A 24 -5.38 7.45 -3.30
CA LEU A 24 -5.58 8.27 -4.50
C LEU A 24 -6.96 8.02 -5.11
N ALA A 25 -7.37 6.75 -5.26
CA ALA A 25 -8.68 6.40 -5.78
C ALA A 25 -9.82 6.97 -4.91
N ALA A 26 -9.73 6.86 -3.59
CA ALA A 26 -10.73 7.41 -2.67
C ALA A 26 -10.82 8.94 -2.77
N ARG A 27 -9.69 9.64 -2.85
CA ARG A 27 -9.65 11.10 -3.04
C ARG A 27 -10.19 11.53 -4.40
N LEU A 28 -9.88 10.79 -5.45
CA LEU A 28 -10.40 11.04 -6.79
C LEU A 28 -11.93 10.92 -6.81
N LEU A 29 -12.49 9.85 -6.23
CA LEU A 29 -13.94 9.66 -6.14
C LEU A 29 -14.60 10.76 -5.30
N TYR A 30 -13.99 11.13 -4.16
CA TYR A 30 -14.49 12.22 -3.34
C TYR A 30 -14.50 13.56 -4.09
N ASN A 31 -13.43 13.86 -4.84
CA ASN A 31 -13.32 15.10 -5.60
C ASN A 31 -14.34 15.15 -6.75
N ILE A 32 -14.54 14.03 -7.47
CA ILE A 32 -15.59 13.90 -8.51
C ILE A 32 -16.96 14.22 -7.92
N ASN A 33 -17.31 13.60 -6.78
CA ASN A 33 -18.62 13.79 -6.16
C ASN A 33 -18.85 15.22 -5.65
N ASN A 34 -17.79 15.95 -5.30
CA ASN A 34 -17.89 17.32 -4.78
C ASN A 34 -17.54 18.40 -5.81
N SER A 35 -17.41 18.05 -7.10
CA SER A 35 -17.01 18.97 -8.17
C SER A 35 -15.68 19.69 -7.92
N ILE A 36 -14.79 19.06 -7.14
CA ILE A 36 -13.45 19.56 -6.85
C ILE A 36 -12.50 19.11 -7.96
N SER A 37 -11.62 19.99 -8.40
CA SER A 37 -10.68 19.69 -9.48
C SER A 37 -9.70 18.56 -9.11
N PHE A 38 -9.45 17.67 -10.06
CA PHE A 38 -8.64 16.45 -9.90
C PHE A 38 -7.21 16.69 -9.39
N TYR A 39 -6.60 17.83 -9.73
CA TYR A 39 -5.23 18.19 -9.32
C TYR A 39 -5.14 18.71 -7.88
N CYS A 40 -6.27 18.91 -7.19
CA CYS A 40 -6.32 19.39 -5.83
C CYS A 40 -6.20 18.24 -4.81
N ILE A 41 -5.28 17.29 -5.06
CA ILE A 41 -5.00 16.17 -4.16
C ILE A 41 -3.69 16.43 -3.44
N ASP A 42 -3.76 16.64 -2.13
CA ASP A 42 -2.57 16.74 -1.30
C ASP A 42 -1.99 15.35 -1.02
N ILE A 43 -0.90 15.02 -1.70
CA ILE A 43 -0.19 13.74 -1.57
C ILE A 43 0.45 13.61 -0.18
N LEU A 44 0.93 14.71 0.42
CA LEU A 44 1.53 14.69 1.76
C LEU A 44 0.49 14.35 2.83
N SER A 45 -0.78 14.64 2.56
CA SER A 45 -1.87 14.29 3.48
C SER A 45 -1.97 12.78 3.73
N PHE A 46 -1.55 11.93 2.79
CA PHE A 46 -1.50 10.47 2.97
C PHE A 46 -0.64 10.06 4.16
N PHE A 47 0.58 10.61 4.26
CA PHE A 47 1.50 10.30 5.35
C PHE A 47 1.06 10.93 6.66
N LYS A 48 0.43 12.11 6.60
CA LYS A 48 -0.06 12.82 7.78
C LYS A 48 -1.32 12.21 8.38
N SER A 49 -2.21 11.65 7.55
CA SER A 49 -3.45 11.02 8.00
C SER A 49 -3.28 9.57 8.43
N MET A 50 -2.07 9.02 8.28
CA MET A 50 -1.81 7.61 8.47
C MET A 50 -2.04 7.18 9.91
N ASN A 51 -3.05 6.35 10.14
CA ASN A 51 -3.47 5.92 11.47
C ASN A 51 -2.98 4.50 11.80
N LYS A 52 -2.96 4.13 13.08
CA LYS A 52 -2.51 2.80 13.55
C LYS A 52 -3.24 1.64 12.88
N LYS A 53 -4.54 1.81 12.57
CA LYS A 53 -5.36 0.82 11.84
C LYS A 53 -4.86 0.58 10.42
N GLU A 54 -4.51 1.65 9.72
CA GLU A 54 -4.04 1.60 8.33
C GLU A 54 -2.64 1.00 8.25
N VAL A 55 -1.76 1.35 9.20
CA VAL A 55 -0.45 0.71 9.36
C VAL A 55 -0.62 -0.79 9.63
N GLY A 56 -1.54 -1.18 10.51
CA GLY A 56 -1.86 -2.59 10.76
C GLY A 56 -2.34 -3.32 9.50
N PHE A 57 -3.17 -2.66 8.68
CA PHE A 57 -3.63 -3.21 7.41
C PHE A 57 -2.50 -3.40 6.40
N ILE A 58 -1.56 -2.45 6.31
CA ILE A 58 -0.35 -2.58 5.48
C ILE A 58 0.50 -3.77 5.92
N ILE A 59 0.72 -3.93 7.23
CA ILE A 59 1.49 -5.06 7.76
C ILE A 59 0.80 -6.38 7.40
N LEU A 60 -0.53 -6.47 7.56
CA LEU A 60 -1.29 -7.67 7.25
C LEU A 60 -1.19 -8.03 5.76
N ILE A 61 -1.43 -7.07 4.86
CA ILE A 61 -1.38 -7.32 3.41
C ILE A 61 0.04 -7.64 2.95
N SER A 62 1.04 -6.99 3.54
CA SER A 62 2.45 -7.27 3.27
C SER A 62 2.83 -8.67 3.75
N SER A 63 2.31 -9.12 4.89
CA SER A 63 2.56 -10.46 5.43
C SER A 63 1.95 -11.55 4.53
N ILE A 64 0.73 -11.33 4.05
CA ILE A 64 0.08 -12.25 3.10
C ILE A 64 0.90 -12.33 1.80
N LYS A 65 1.27 -11.18 1.22
CA LYS A 65 2.13 -11.15 0.02
C LYS A 65 3.48 -11.82 0.25
N PHE A 66 4.10 -11.61 1.41
CA PHE A 66 5.35 -12.23 1.78
C PHE A 66 5.22 -13.75 1.81
N VAL A 67 4.18 -14.29 2.45
CA VAL A 67 3.94 -15.74 2.52
C VAL A 67 3.71 -16.32 1.11
N ILE A 68 2.83 -15.71 0.31
CA ILE A 68 2.54 -16.18 -1.06
C ILE A 68 3.82 -16.17 -1.91
N THR A 69 4.59 -15.09 -1.84
CA THR A 69 5.82 -14.94 -2.63
C THR A 69 6.88 -15.94 -2.16
N CYS A 70 7.04 -16.14 -0.85
CA CYS A 70 7.94 -17.14 -0.30
C CYS A 70 7.56 -18.57 -0.71
N LEU A 71 6.27 -18.92 -0.72
CA LEU A 71 5.80 -20.23 -1.20
C LEU A 71 6.12 -20.39 -2.68
N ARG A 72 5.79 -19.39 -3.51
CA ARG A 72 6.07 -19.44 -4.95
C ARG A 72 7.56 -19.63 -5.25
N TYR A 73 8.44 -18.93 -4.54
CA TYR A 73 9.89 -19.06 -4.70
C TYR A 73 10.50 -20.30 -4.02
N ARG A 74 9.71 -21.09 -3.29
CA ARG A 74 10.13 -22.39 -2.77
C ARG A 74 9.89 -23.52 -3.78
N ASP A 75 8.92 -23.34 -4.67
CA ASP A 75 8.57 -24.29 -5.73
C ASP A 75 9.45 -24.15 -7.00
N TYR A 76 10.28 -23.10 -7.09
CA TYR A 76 11.30 -22.88 -8.14
C TYR A 76 12.72 -23.04 -7.58
#